data_AF-A0A843SUY0-F1
#
_entry.id   AF-A0A843SUY0-F1
#
_cell.length_a   1.000
_cell.length_b   1.000
_cell.length_c   1.000
_cell.angle_alpha   90.00
_cell.angle_beta   90.00
_cell.angle_gamma   90.00
#
_symmetry.space_group_name_H-M   'P 1'
#
loop_
_entity.id
_entity.type
_entity.pdbx_description
1 polymer ?
#
loop_
_entity_poly.entity_id
_entity_poly.type
_entity_poly.pdbx_seq_one_letter_code
_entity_poly.pdbx_strand_id
1 'polypeptide(L)'
;MEISTVRRRVQETIDRARRAAAERRQRTDDAARQYDLFLDQVAVPMFKQVASVLKAGGYPFGVMTPGGSVRLTSEKTADDYVELSLDTAGEEPVVMGHSRHSRGRRVREIERPIGVGPVSALTEEQVLDFLMLELEPFVEK
;
A
#
# COMPACT_ATOMS: atom_id res chain seq x y z
N MET A 1 21.90 -32.26 27.80
CA MET A 1 22.28 -30.97 27.15
C MET A 1 22.72 -30.05 28.27
N GLU A 2 23.96 -29.58 28.25
CA GLU A 2 24.53 -28.79 29.35
C GLU A 2 23.91 -27.38 29.44
N ILE A 3 23.76 -26.85 30.66
CA ILE A 3 23.25 -25.49 30.91
C ILE A 3 24.11 -24.44 30.20
N SER A 4 25.41 -24.68 30.09
CA SER A 4 26.35 -23.82 29.35
C SER A 4 26.03 -23.77 27.84
N THR A 5 25.62 -24.89 27.24
CA THR A 5 25.19 -24.98 25.84
C THR A 5 23.85 -24.27 25.63
N VAL A 6 22.91 -24.43 26.56
CA VAL A 6 21.62 -23.70 26.51
C VAL A 6 21.85 -22.19 26.62
N ARG A 7 22.64 -21.74 27.60
CA ARG A 7 22.99 -20.32 27.78
C ARG A 7 23.64 -19.73 26.53
N ARG A 8 24.58 -20.45 25.90
CA ARG A 8 25.23 -19.99 24.66
C ARG A 8 24.23 -19.81 23.53
N ARG A 9 23.39 -20.82 23.26
CA ARG A 9 22.37 -20.76 22.19
C ARG A 9 21.34 -19.66 22.40
N VAL A 10 20.95 -19.42 23.66
CA VAL A 10 20.04 -18.31 24.02
C VAL A 10 20.71 -16.97 23.74
N GLN A 11 21.98 -16.79 24.15
CA GLN A 11 22.71 -15.55 23.91
C GLN A 11 22.87 -15.27 22.40
N GLU A 12 23.28 -16.28 21.62
CA GLU A 12 23.38 -16.17 20.15
C GLU A 12 22.05 -15.79 19.50
N THR A 13 20.94 -16.35 20.00
CA THR A 13 19.59 -16.02 19.50
C THR A 13 19.19 -14.60 19.83
N ILE A 14 19.48 -14.13 21.05
CA ILE A 14 19.23 -12.73 21.46
C ILE A 14 20.04 -11.76 20.59
N ASP A 15 21.33 -12.05 20.39
CA ASP A 15 22.21 -11.19 19.61
C ASP A 15 21.76 -11.11 18.14
N ARG A 16 21.35 -12.24 17.56
CA ARG A 16 20.75 -12.29 16.22
C ARG A 16 19.44 -11.52 16.15
N ALA A 17 18.55 -11.68 17.12
CA ALA A 17 17.27 -10.97 17.17
C ALA A 17 17.46 -9.45 17.28
N ARG A 18 18.45 -9.00 18.06
CA ARG A 18 18.81 -7.58 18.17
C ARG A 18 19.32 -6.99 16.85
N ARG A 19 20.21 -7.71 16.15
CA ARG A 19 20.71 -7.27 14.82
C ARG A 19 19.58 -7.19 13.81
N ALA A 20 18.76 -8.24 13.70
CA ALA A 20 17.61 -8.25 12.79
C ALA A 20 16.59 -7.14 13.11
N ALA A 21 16.38 -6.80 14.38
CA ALA A 21 15.51 -5.68 14.76
C ALA A 21 16.08 -4.32 14.32
N ALA A 22 17.40 -4.11 14.43
CA ALA A 22 18.04 -2.88 13.96
C ALA A 22 17.97 -2.76 12.42
N GLU A 23 18.24 -3.86 11.71
CA GLU A 23 18.14 -3.92 10.24
C GLU A 23 16.72 -3.69 9.75
N ARG A 24 15.69 -4.24 10.42
CA ARG A 24 14.28 -3.98 10.09
C ARG A 24 13.93 -2.51 10.25
N ARG A 25 14.33 -1.87 11.36
CA ARG A 25 14.09 -0.43 11.57
C ARG A 25 14.69 0.42 10.47
N GLN A 26 15.95 0.14 10.12
CA GLN A 26 16.63 0.85 9.03
C GLN A 26 15.85 0.70 7.71
N ARG A 27 15.44 -0.53 7.36
CA ARG A 27 14.63 -0.80 6.15
C ARG A 27 13.29 -0.07 6.16
N THR A 28 12.59 -0.08 7.29
CA THR A 28 11.31 0.65 7.46
C THR A 28 11.51 2.16 7.27
N ASP A 29 12.54 2.74 7.88
CA ASP A 29 12.82 4.17 7.79
C ASP A 29 13.21 4.59 6.35
N ASP A 30 14.01 3.76 5.66
CA ASP A 30 14.36 3.95 4.25
C ASP A 30 13.13 3.86 3.35
N ALA A 31 12.28 2.85 3.55
CA ALA A 31 11.06 2.67 2.77
C ALA A 31 10.06 3.79 2.99
N ALA A 32 9.91 4.29 4.22
CA ALA A 32 9.02 5.43 4.51
C ALA A 32 9.44 6.68 3.71
N ARG A 33 10.74 7.01 3.69
CA ARG A 33 11.25 8.13 2.89
C ARG A 33 11.03 7.94 1.39
N GLN A 34 11.27 6.74 0.89
CA GLN A 34 11.05 6.42 -0.52
C GLN A 34 9.56 6.50 -0.88
N TYR A 35 8.71 6.08 0.04
CA TYR A 35 7.28 6.10 -0.12
C TYR A 35 6.71 7.51 -0.13
N ASP A 36 7.18 8.42 0.71
CA ASP A 36 6.79 9.84 0.65
C ASP A 36 7.10 10.44 -0.74
N LEU A 37 8.29 10.16 -1.28
CA LEU A 37 8.67 10.60 -2.62
C LEU A 37 7.78 9.99 -3.71
N PHE A 38 7.53 8.67 -3.64
CA PHE A 38 6.65 7.97 -4.56
C PHE A 38 5.22 8.50 -4.50
N LEU A 39 4.70 8.77 -3.30
CA LEU A 39 3.36 9.28 -3.09
C LEU A 39 3.18 10.64 -3.79
N ASP A 40 4.12 11.55 -3.56
CA ASP A 40 4.06 12.92 -4.09
C ASP A 40 4.33 13.00 -5.59
N GLN A 41 5.29 12.21 -6.10
CA GLN A 41 5.76 12.34 -7.48
C GLN A 41 5.02 11.42 -8.46
N VAL A 42 4.49 10.29 -7.99
CA VAL A 42 3.92 9.25 -8.85
C VAL A 42 2.44 9.00 -8.51
N ALA A 43 2.16 8.57 -7.29
CA ALA A 43 0.84 8.06 -6.95
C ALA A 43 -0.24 9.16 -6.94
N VAL A 44 -0.01 10.28 -6.25
CA VAL A 44 -0.98 11.39 -6.17
C VAL A 44 -1.27 12.01 -7.55
N PRO A 45 -0.27 12.32 -8.40
CA PRO A 45 -0.53 12.77 -9.76
C PRO A 45 -1.36 11.77 -10.57
N MET A 46 -1.02 10.47 -10.52
CA MET A 46 -1.75 9.43 -11.26
C MET A 46 -3.22 9.32 -10.79
N PHE A 47 -3.46 9.31 -9.48
CA PHE A 47 -4.81 9.29 -8.91
C PHE A 47 -5.63 10.49 -9.36
N LYS A 48 -5.04 11.69 -9.39
CA LYS A 48 -5.72 12.91 -9.88
C LYS A 48 -6.05 12.84 -11.37
N GLN A 49 -5.15 12.32 -12.20
CA GLN A 49 -5.39 12.12 -13.63
C GLN A 49 -6.56 11.15 -13.85
N VAL A 50 -6.53 9.99 -13.18
CA VAL A 50 -7.61 8.99 -13.26
C VAL A 50 -8.94 9.56 -12.77
N ALA A 51 -8.96 10.27 -11.64
CA ALA A 51 -10.17 10.92 -11.14
C ALA A 51 -10.76 11.92 -12.14
N SER A 52 -9.90 12.71 -12.80
CA SER A 52 -10.32 13.65 -13.84
C SER A 52 -10.96 12.94 -15.04
N VAL A 53 -10.39 11.82 -15.48
CA VAL A 53 -10.93 11.00 -16.58
C VAL A 53 -12.27 10.37 -16.19
N LEU A 54 -12.35 9.76 -15.00
CA LEU A 54 -13.59 9.16 -14.49
C LEU A 54 -14.72 10.19 -14.39
N LYS A 55 -14.41 11.38 -13.87
CA LYS A 55 -15.37 12.48 -13.75
C LYS A 55 -15.90 12.93 -15.11
N ALA A 56 -15.04 13.05 -16.11
CA ALA A 56 -15.45 13.35 -17.49
C ALA A 56 -16.34 12.24 -18.09
N GLY A 57 -16.11 10.99 -17.68
CA GLY A 57 -16.93 9.83 -18.05
C GLY A 57 -18.24 9.64 -17.26
N GLY A 58 -18.58 10.54 -16.33
CA GLY A 58 -19.80 10.44 -15.51
C GLY A 58 -19.69 9.55 -14.26
N TYR A 59 -18.47 9.18 -13.89
CA TYR A 59 -18.14 8.46 -12.66
C TYR A 59 -17.46 9.44 -11.70
N PRO A 60 -18.21 10.15 -10.84
CA PRO A 60 -17.62 11.17 -9.99
C PRO A 60 -16.82 10.52 -8.86
N PHE A 61 -15.51 10.78 -8.85
CA PHE A 61 -14.58 10.36 -7.81
C PHE A 61 -13.75 11.57 -7.35
N GLY A 62 -13.45 11.61 -6.04
CA GLY A 62 -12.55 12.57 -5.42
C GLY A 62 -11.26 11.91 -4.96
N VAL A 63 -10.17 12.69 -4.91
CA VAL A 63 -8.86 12.24 -4.40
C VAL A 63 -8.58 12.90 -3.06
N MET A 64 -8.14 12.10 -2.08
CA MET A 64 -7.69 12.54 -0.76
C MET A 64 -6.35 11.91 -0.41
N THR A 65 -5.57 12.54 0.48
CA THR A 65 -4.27 12.03 0.92
C THR A 65 -4.17 11.94 2.46
N PRO A 66 -4.91 11.03 3.10
CA PRO A 66 -4.93 10.94 4.55
C PRO A 66 -3.70 10.21 5.10
N GLY A 67 -2.97 10.81 6.04
CA GLY A 67 -1.98 10.10 6.86
C GLY A 67 -0.90 9.32 6.09
N GLY A 68 -0.46 9.82 4.94
CA GLY A 68 0.53 9.15 4.10
C GLY A 68 -0.06 8.17 3.09
N SER A 69 -1.37 8.06 2.93
CA SER A 69 -1.96 7.31 1.82
C SER A 69 -2.44 8.24 0.70
N VAL A 70 -2.78 7.67 -0.44
CA VAL A 70 -3.62 8.33 -1.44
C VAL A 70 -4.86 7.49 -1.68
N ARG A 71 -6.04 8.12 -1.62
CA ARG A 71 -7.33 7.47 -1.74
C ARG A 71 -8.17 8.14 -2.83
N LEU A 72 -8.72 7.34 -3.72
CA LEU A 72 -9.73 7.67 -4.71
C LEU A 72 -11.09 7.19 -4.18
N THR A 73 -12.01 8.10 -3.89
CA THR A 73 -13.31 7.79 -3.26
C THR A 73 -14.47 8.19 -4.17
N SER A 74 -15.47 7.32 -4.29
CA SER A 74 -16.69 7.60 -5.05
C SER A 74 -17.47 8.71 -4.38
N GLU A 75 -17.88 9.74 -5.15
CA GLU A 75 -18.73 10.82 -4.63
C GLU A 75 -20.19 10.34 -4.42
N LYS A 76 -20.58 9.21 -5.03
CA LYS A 76 -21.92 8.61 -4.88
C LYS A 76 -22.05 7.82 -3.59
N THR A 77 -20.98 7.16 -3.16
CA THR A 77 -20.95 6.27 -2.00
C THR A 77 -19.61 6.42 -1.30
N ALA A 78 -19.57 7.04 -0.12
CA ALA A 78 -18.31 7.31 0.58
C ALA A 78 -17.56 6.03 1.03
N ASP A 79 -18.26 4.90 1.16
CA ASP A 79 -17.68 3.60 1.50
C ASP A 79 -16.95 2.94 0.33
N ASP A 80 -17.10 3.48 -0.89
CA ASP A 80 -16.52 2.97 -2.12
C ASP A 80 -15.22 3.71 -2.42
N TYR A 81 -14.09 3.01 -2.34
CA TYR A 81 -12.78 3.61 -2.54
C TYR A 81 -11.72 2.64 -3.08
N VAL A 82 -10.66 3.23 -3.62
CA VAL A 82 -9.37 2.59 -3.91
C VAL A 82 -8.28 3.43 -3.24
N GLU A 83 -7.34 2.82 -2.54
CA GLU A 83 -6.31 3.48 -1.74
C GLU A 83 -4.95 2.79 -1.90
N LEU A 84 -3.88 3.58 -1.81
CA LEU A 84 -2.51 3.10 -1.65
C LEU A 84 -1.94 3.54 -0.32
N SER A 85 -1.32 2.60 0.40
CA SER A 85 -0.62 2.86 1.66
C SER A 85 0.68 2.05 1.74
N LEU A 86 1.62 2.46 2.60
CA LEU A 86 2.80 1.66 2.90
C LEU A 86 2.50 0.70 4.06
N ASP A 87 2.65 -0.60 3.81
CA ASP A 87 2.65 -1.61 4.85
C ASP A 87 4.10 -1.88 5.31
N THR A 88 4.36 -1.68 6.60
CA THR A 88 5.66 -1.92 7.24
C THR A 88 5.59 -3.04 8.29
N ALA A 89 4.46 -3.75 8.40
CA ALA A 89 4.26 -4.81 9.38
C ALA A 89 4.99 -6.11 9.00
N GLY A 90 5.21 -6.32 7.70
CA GLY A 90 5.93 -7.45 7.14
C GLY A 90 7.44 -7.45 7.39
N GLU A 91 8.11 -8.47 6.85
CA GLU A 91 9.58 -8.54 6.88
C GLU A 91 10.24 -7.51 5.97
N GLU A 92 9.61 -7.21 4.83
CA GLU A 92 9.96 -6.13 3.92
C GLU A 92 8.79 -5.15 3.83
N PRO A 93 9.04 -3.82 3.84
CA PRO A 93 8.01 -2.84 3.55
C PRO A 93 7.48 -2.96 2.12
N VAL A 94 6.17 -2.89 1.94
CA VAL A 94 5.51 -3.05 0.64
C VAL A 94 4.41 -1.99 0.47
N VAL A 95 4.27 -1.43 -0.73
CA VAL A 95 3.12 -0.57 -1.04
C VAL A 95 1.91 -1.46 -1.32
N MET A 96 0.91 -1.30 -0.46
CA MET A 96 -0.33 -2.05 -0.46
C MET A 96 -1.44 -1.21 -1.09
N GLY A 97 -2.19 -1.86 -1.96
CA GLY A 97 -3.43 -1.34 -2.49
C GLY A 97 -4.63 -1.92 -1.74
N HIS A 98 -5.53 -1.04 -1.32
CA HIS A 98 -6.77 -1.37 -0.63
C HIS A 98 -7.94 -0.89 -1.48
N SER A 99 -8.87 -1.77 -1.82
CA SER A 99 -10.12 -1.36 -2.46
C SER A 99 -11.31 -1.89 -1.68
N ARG A 100 -12.35 -1.06 -1.63
CA ARG A 100 -13.63 -1.40 -1.04
C ARG A 100 -14.72 -0.97 -2.00
N HIS A 101 -15.58 -1.91 -2.35
CA HIS A 101 -16.73 -1.64 -3.21
C HIS A 101 -17.98 -2.33 -2.67
N SER A 102 -19.06 -1.56 -2.58
CA SER A 102 -20.36 -2.02 -2.13
C SER A 102 -21.34 -2.17 -3.30
N ARG A 103 -21.95 -3.34 -3.40
CA ARG A 103 -23.03 -3.64 -4.36
C ARG A 103 -24.25 -4.19 -3.62
N GLY A 104 -25.22 -3.30 -3.39
CA GLY A 104 -26.42 -3.62 -2.62
C GLY A 104 -26.06 -3.99 -1.18
N ARG A 105 -26.29 -5.24 -0.78
CA ARG A 105 -25.94 -5.75 0.56
C ARG A 105 -24.54 -6.39 0.64
N ARG A 106 -23.83 -6.50 -0.48
CA ARG A 106 -22.51 -7.13 -0.53
C ARG A 106 -21.45 -6.04 -0.48
N VAL A 107 -20.44 -6.27 0.35
CA VAL A 107 -19.21 -5.48 0.38
C VAL A 107 -18.09 -6.41 -0.04
N ARG A 108 -17.26 -5.95 -0.97
CA ARG A 108 -16.02 -6.61 -1.35
C ARG A 108 -14.87 -5.72 -0.92
N GLU A 109 -13.91 -6.32 -0.24
CA GLU A 109 -12.68 -5.68 0.19
C GLU A 109 -11.51 -6.48 -0.36
N ILE A 110 -10.55 -5.79 -0.96
CA ILE A 110 -9.38 -6.38 -1.59
C ILE A 110 -8.16 -5.65 -1.06
N GLU A 111 -7.16 -6.43 -0.67
CA GLU A 111 -5.86 -5.95 -0.25
C GLU A 111 -4.79 -6.69 -1.04
N ARG A 112 -3.93 -5.96 -1.75
CA ARG A 112 -2.84 -6.56 -2.54
C ARG A 112 -1.67 -5.61 -2.79
N PRO A 113 -0.44 -6.13 -2.86
CA PRO A 113 0.70 -5.33 -3.32
C PRO A 113 0.47 -4.79 -4.73
N ILE A 114 0.90 -3.57 -5.00
CA ILE A 114 0.84 -2.99 -6.36
C ILE A 114 2.08 -3.31 -7.22
N GLY A 115 3.09 -3.93 -6.62
CA GLY A 115 4.32 -4.31 -7.31
C GLY A 115 5.18 -5.20 -6.42
N VAL A 116 6.32 -5.63 -6.98
CA VAL A 116 7.32 -6.46 -6.29
C VAL A 116 8.60 -5.65 -6.15
N GLY A 117 9.23 -5.74 -4.98
CA GLY A 117 10.52 -5.10 -4.71
C GLY A 117 10.40 -3.79 -3.93
N PRO A 118 11.47 -2.99 -3.89
CA PRO A 118 11.52 -1.77 -3.08
C PRO A 118 10.57 -0.70 -3.62
N VAL A 119 10.08 0.17 -2.74
CA VAL A 119 9.17 1.27 -3.09
C VAL A 119 9.72 2.14 -4.22
N SER A 120 11.04 2.37 -4.24
CA SER A 120 11.72 3.15 -5.28
C SER A 120 11.67 2.55 -6.69
N ALA A 121 11.30 1.27 -6.83
CA ALA A 121 11.17 0.60 -8.13
C ALA A 121 9.74 0.69 -8.68
N LEU A 122 8.79 1.24 -7.93
CA LEU A 122 7.42 1.39 -8.38
C LEU A 122 7.30 2.49 -9.43
N THR A 123 6.54 2.18 -10.48
CA THR A 123 6.37 3.04 -11.65
C THR A 123 4.94 3.56 -11.77
N GLU A 124 4.76 4.61 -12.57
CA GLU A 124 3.43 5.11 -12.96
C GLU A 124 2.55 4.02 -13.58
N GLU A 125 3.15 3.16 -14.43
CA GLU A 125 2.44 2.06 -15.11
C GLU A 125 1.86 1.06 -14.11
N GLN A 126 2.63 0.66 -13.10
CA GLN A 126 2.14 -0.24 -12.05
C GLN A 126 1.00 0.36 -11.23
N VAL A 127 1.06 1.66 -10.94
CA VAL A 127 -0.04 2.37 -10.26
C VAL A 127 -1.28 2.40 -11.15
N LEU A 128 -1.11 2.69 -12.44
CA LEU A 128 -2.22 2.73 -13.39
C LEU A 128 -2.85 1.35 -13.57
N ASP A 129 -2.06 0.30 -13.76
CA ASP A 129 -2.53 -1.09 -13.90
C ASP A 129 -3.34 -1.52 -12.67
N PHE A 130 -2.84 -1.21 -11.48
CA PHE A 130 -3.58 -1.45 -10.24
C PHE A 130 -4.91 -0.69 -10.21
N LEU A 131 -4.90 0.61 -10.54
CA LEU A 131 -6.13 1.42 -10.59
C LEU A 131 -7.13 0.87 -11.60
N MET A 132 -6.69 0.46 -12.79
CA MET A 132 -7.58 -0.07 -13.82
C MET A 132 -8.25 -1.35 -13.34
N LEU A 133 -7.47 -2.28 -12.76
CA LEU A 133 -7.98 -3.52 -12.21
C LEU A 133 -9.01 -3.27 -11.09
N GLU A 134 -8.69 -2.38 -10.15
CA GLU A 134 -9.57 -2.12 -9.01
C GLU A 134 -10.78 -1.25 -9.39
N LEU A 135 -10.73 -0.52 -10.50
CA LEU A 135 -11.85 0.28 -11.00
C LEU A 135 -12.92 -0.53 -11.74
N GLU A 136 -12.61 -1.73 -12.25
CA GLU A 136 -13.55 -2.60 -12.97
C GLU A 136 -14.91 -2.75 -12.26
N PRO A 137 -14.98 -3.08 -10.94
CA PRO A 137 -16.25 -3.29 -10.26
C PRO A 137 -17.12 -2.03 -10.14
N PHE A 138 -16.52 -0.83 -10.22
CA PHE A 138 -17.23 0.43 -10.10
C PHE A 138 -17.89 0.86 -11.42
N VAL A 139 -17.42 0.31 -12.55
CA VAL A 139 -17.92 0.63 -13.89
C VAL A 139 -18.82 -0.47 -14.47
N GLU A 140 -18.63 -1.72 -14.05
CA GLU A 140 -19.48 -2.85 -14.41
C GLU A 140 -20.87 -2.72 -13.76
N LYS A 141 -21.92 -2.63 -14.58
CA LYS A 141 -23.32 -2.52 -14.13
C LYS A 141 -23.89 -3.85 -13.62
#